data_AF-A0AAW8AIE7-F1
#
_entry.id   AF-A0AAW8AIE7-F1
#
_cell.length_a   1.000
_cell.length_b   1.000
_cell.length_c   1.000
_cell.angle_alpha   90.00
_cell.angle_beta   90.00
_cell.angle_gamma   90.00
#
_symmetry.space_group_name_H-M   'P 1'
#
loop_
_entity.id
_entity.type
_entity.pdbx_description
1 polymer ?
#
loop_
_entity_poly.entity_id
_entity_poly.type
_entity_poly.pdbx_seq_one_letter_code
_entity_poly.pdbx_strand_id
1 'polypeptide(L)'
;PIDPLREAHVMSLATSIGREMNVFCEAEGQAHRLSFKSPILLYSDFKQLTTMEEEHYRADVLDITFNPAEASLSETVKALCDKAEQMVRDGTVLL
;
A
#
# COMPACT_ATOMS: atom_id res chain seq x y z
N PRO A 1 19.19 22.54 5.50
CA PRO A 1 18.15 22.11 4.53
C PRO A 1 18.81 21.65 3.22
N ILE A 2 18.32 20.59 2.57
CA ILE A 2 18.85 20.03 1.30
C ILE A 2 18.20 20.79 0.12
N ASP A 3 18.97 21.11 -0.92
CA ASP A 3 18.48 21.78 -2.13
C ASP A 3 17.87 20.77 -3.14
N PRO A 4 16.56 20.80 -3.40
CA PRO A 4 15.91 19.79 -4.24
C PRO A 4 16.28 19.87 -5.73
N LEU A 5 16.93 20.93 -6.19
CA LEU A 5 17.38 21.07 -7.58
C LEU A 5 18.87 20.76 -7.71
N ARG A 6 19.71 21.35 -6.85
CA ARG A 6 21.17 21.18 -6.91
C ARG A 6 21.63 19.85 -6.32
N GLU A 7 20.86 19.26 -5.41
CA GLU A 7 21.18 18.00 -4.73
C GLU A 7 20.17 16.90 -5.06
N ALA A 8 19.43 17.02 -6.18
CA ALA A 8 18.41 16.05 -6.59
C ALA A 8 18.95 14.60 -6.68
N HIS A 9 20.22 14.43 -7.04
CA HIS A 9 20.86 13.11 -7.18
C HIS A 9 21.01 12.33 -5.87
N VAL A 10 20.98 13.01 -4.72
CA VAL A 10 21.02 12.34 -3.41
C VAL A 10 19.63 12.09 -2.84
N MET A 11 18.58 12.45 -3.59
CA MET A 11 17.18 12.28 -3.21
C MET A 11 16.52 11.21 -4.07
N SER A 12 15.45 10.58 -3.56
CA SER A 12 14.67 9.59 -4.29
C SER A 12 13.20 9.66 -3.91
N LEU A 13 12.33 9.45 -4.91
CA LEU A 13 10.89 9.22 -4.75
C LEU A 13 10.53 7.75 -5.01
N ALA A 14 11.54 6.87 -5.09
CA ALA A 14 11.33 5.46 -5.30
C ALA A 14 10.41 4.90 -4.22
N THR A 15 9.34 4.24 -4.66
CA THR A 15 8.31 3.68 -3.78
C THR A 15 8.26 2.18 -4.04
N SER A 16 8.25 1.38 -2.98
CA SER A 16 8.16 -0.07 -3.09
C SER A 16 6.91 -0.57 -2.36
N ILE A 17 6.22 -1.53 -2.97
CA ILE A 17 4.95 -2.08 -2.51
C ILE A 17 5.06 -3.60 -2.44
N GLY A 18 4.61 -4.19 -1.32
CA GLY A 18 4.65 -5.63 -1.05
C GLY A 18 4.89 -5.91 0.43
N ARG A 19 4.81 -7.19 0.83
CA ARG A 19 5.05 -7.59 2.23
C ARG A 19 6.47 -7.22 2.67
N GLU A 20 6.59 -6.60 3.84
CA GLU A 20 7.88 -6.42 4.51
C GLU A 20 8.36 -7.77 5.03
N MET A 21 9.63 -8.10 4.77
CA MET A 21 10.24 -9.38 5.13
C MET A 21 11.32 -9.17 6.20
N ASN A 22 11.72 -10.25 6.84
CA ASN A 22 12.73 -10.20 7.89
C ASN A 22 14.10 -9.74 7.34
N VAL A 23 14.60 -8.63 7.87
CA VAL A 23 15.90 -8.03 7.50
C VAL A 23 17.12 -8.88 7.88
N PHE A 24 16.97 -9.86 8.79
CA PHE A 24 18.07 -10.70 9.29
C PHE A 24 18.20 -12.04 8.56
N CYS A 25 17.28 -12.36 7.65
CA CYS A 25 17.25 -13.64 6.95
C CYS A 25 17.20 -13.40 5.45
N GLU A 26 18.36 -13.44 4.78
CA GLU A 26 18.41 -13.47 3.31
C GLU A 26 17.74 -14.75 2.81
N ALA A 27 16.51 -14.61 2.31
CA ALA A 27 15.75 -15.68 1.69
C ALA A 27 15.35 -15.25 0.28
N GLU A 28 15.38 -16.17 -0.69
CA GLU A 28 15.03 -15.89 -2.10
C GLU A 28 13.63 -15.27 -2.27
N GLY A 29 12.71 -15.49 -1.31
CA GLY A 29 11.36 -14.91 -1.28
C GLY A 29 11.27 -13.41 -0.99
N GLN A 30 12.39 -12.70 -0.78
CA GLN A 30 12.40 -11.25 -0.55
C GLN A 30 12.16 -10.40 -1.81
N ALA A 31 12.10 -11.04 -3.00
CA ALA A 31 12.03 -10.34 -4.29
C ALA A 31 10.60 -10.00 -4.77
N HIS A 32 9.54 -10.45 -4.08
CA HIS A 32 8.16 -10.18 -4.48
C HIS A 32 7.70 -8.78 -4.08
N ARG A 33 8.32 -7.75 -4.68
CA ARG A 33 7.98 -6.33 -4.46
C ARG A 33 7.83 -5.60 -5.78
N LEU A 34 6.83 -4.73 -5.85
CA LEU A 34 6.65 -3.82 -6.98
C LEU A 34 7.35 -2.51 -6.66
N SER A 35 8.27 -2.09 -7.53
CA SER A 35 9.05 -0.87 -7.34
C SER A 35 8.71 0.17 -8.41
N PHE A 36 8.39 1.37 -7.96
CA PHE A 36 8.03 2.52 -8.79
C PHE A 36 9.07 3.62 -8.61
N LYS A 37 9.28 4.45 -9.63
CA LYS A 37 10.17 5.60 -9.56
C LYS A 37 9.57 6.80 -8.80
N SER A 38 8.27 6.77 -8.57
CA SER A 38 7.47 7.85 -7.97
C SER A 38 6.27 7.24 -7.24
N PRO A 39 5.77 7.88 -6.17
CA PRO A 39 4.51 7.49 -5.53
C PRO A 39 3.26 7.86 -6.34
N ILE A 40 3.42 8.61 -7.44
CA ILE A 40 2.32 9.01 -8.33
C ILE A 40 2.15 7.94 -9.41
N LEU A 41 0.97 7.32 -9.44
CA LEU A 41 0.63 6.27 -10.41
C LEU A 41 -0.26 6.83 -11.52
N LEU A 42 -0.02 6.38 -12.75
CA LEU A 42 -0.99 6.54 -13.84
C LEU A 42 -2.15 5.55 -13.64
N TYR A 43 -3.27 5.82 -14.30
CA TYR A 43 -4.44 4.92 -14.24
C TYR A 43 -4.09 3.48 -14.69
N SER A 44 -3.26 3.34 -15.72
CA SER A 44 -2.77 2.04 -16.20
C SER A 44 -2.01 1.28 -15.11
N ASP A 45 -1.11 1.97 -14.41
CA ASP A 45 -0.24 1.39 -13.38
C ASP A 45 -1.07 0.97 -12.17
N PHE A 46 -2.03 1.82 -11.77
CA PHE A 46 -2.96 1.52 -10.69
C PHE A 46 -3.85 0.31 -11.02
N LYS A 47 -4.38 0.23 -12.24
CA LYS A 47 -5.20 -0.91 -12.67
C LYS A 47 -4.38 -2.20 -12.72
N GLN A 48 -3.15 -2.14 -13.23
CA GLN A 48 -2.26 -3.30 -13.22
C GLN A 48 -1.98 -3.76 -11.79
N LEU A 49 -1.62 -2.84 -10.89
CA LEU A 49 -1.34 -3.11 -9.49
C LEU A 49 -2.52 -3.78 -8.76
N THR A 50 -3.74 -3.30 -9.00
CA THR A 50 -4.95 -3.76 -8.29
C THR A 50 -5.61 -4.99 -8.90
N THR A 51 -5.14 -5.49 -10.04
CA THR A 51 -5.73 -6.65 -10.74
C THR A 51 -4.78 -7.84 -10.85
N MET A 52 -3.59 -7.77 -10.26
CA MET A 52 -2.69 -8.91 -10.16
C MET A 52 -3.26 -9.95 -9.18
N GLU A 53 -3.49 -11.17 -9.65
CA GLU A 53 -4.06 -12.27 -8.87
C GLU A 53 -3.02 -13.10 -8.09
N GLU A 54 -1.74 -12.72 -8.17
CA GLU A 54 -0.65 -13.44 -7.49
C GLU A 54 -0.76 -13.28 -5.97
N GLU A 55 -0.49 -14.34 -5.22
CA GLU A 55 -0.58 -14.38 -3.74
C GLU A 55 0.19 -13.24 -3.07
N HIS A 56 1.28 -12.80 -3.68
CA HIS A 56 2.15 -11.73 -3.16
C HIS A 56 1.65 -10.31 -3.43
N TYR A 57 0.61 -10.12 -4.25
CA TYR A 57 0.13 -8.81 -4.71
C TYR A 57 -1.37 -8.61 -4.53
N ARG A 58 -2.06 -9.52 -3.83
CA ARG A 58 -3.51 -9.43 -3.60
C ARG A 58 -3.91 -8.04 -3.08
N ALA A 59 -4.77 -7.39 -3.84
CA ALA A 59 -5.37 -6.11 -3.51
C ALA A 59 -6.85 -6.26 -3.19
N ASP A 60 -7.30 -5.65 -2.10
CA ASP A 60 -8.70 -5.58 -1.75
C ASP A 60 -9.11 -4.12 -1.49
N VAL A 61 -10.36 -3.77 -1.77
CA VAL A 61 -10.85 -2.38 -1.67
C VAL A 61 -11.51 -2.16 -0.32
N LEU A 62 -11.02 -1.15 0.40
CA LEU A 62 -11.62 -0.66 1.63
C LEU A 62 -12.49 0.58 1.35
N ASP A 63 -13.81 0.40 1.41
CA ASP A 63 -14.75 1.52 1.29
C ASP A 63 -14.68 2.43 2.52
N ILE A 64 -14.38 3.71 2.29
CA ILE A 64 -14.23 4.75 3.32
C ILE A 64 -15.47 5.65 3.43
N THR A 65 -16.51 5.38 2.67
CA THR A 65 -17.76 6.14 2.71
C THR A 65 -18.63 5.71 3.89
N PHE A 66 -19.41 6.64 4.44
CA PHE A 66 -20.37 6.34 5.52
C PHE A 66 -21.56 7.29 5.49
N ASN A 67 -22.67 6.83 6.07
CA ASN A 67 -23.86 7.65 6.23
C ASN A 67 -23.84 8.32 7.62
N PRO A 68 -23.78 9.66 7.71
CA PRO A 68 -23.77 10.37 8.99
C PRO A 68 -25.09 10.24 9.78
N ALA A 69 -26.17 9.77 9.15
CA ALA A 69 -27.42 9.44 9.83
C ALA A 69 -27.37 8.09 10.57
N GLU A 70 -26.44 7.21 10.22
CA GLU A 70 -26.32 5.86 10.78
C GLU A 70 -25.20 5.74 11.82
N ALA A 71 -24.08 6.44 11.59
CA ALA A 71 -22.92 6.40 12.48
C ALA A 71 -22.16 7.72 12.49
N SER A 72 -21.46 7.99 13.60
CA SER A 72 -20.53 9.11 13.66
C SER A 72 -19.24 8.81 12.88
N LEU A 73 -18.51 9.87 12.53
CA LEU A 73 -17.18 9.73 11.91
C LEU A 73 -16.22 8.92 12.80
N SER A 74 -16.27 9.13 14.13
CA SER A 74 -15.36 8.42 15.05
C SER A 74 -15.63 6.93 15.11
N GLU A 75 -16.90 6.52 15.12
CA GLU A 75 -17.30 5.10 15.08
C GLU A 75 -16.91 4.48 13.74
N THR A 76 -17.17 5.18 12.65
CA THR A 76 -16.82 4.74 11.29
C THR A 76 -15.33 4.51 11.15
N VAL A 77 -14.48 5.45 11.60
CA VAL A 77 -13.02 5.32 11.51
C VAL A 77 -12.51 4.12 12.32
N LYS A 78 -13.07 3.87 13.52
CA LYS A 78 -12.70 2.69 14.32
C LYS A 78 -13.08 1.39 13.60
N ALA A 79 -14.32 1.30 13.12
CA ALA A 79 -14.78 0.14 12.37
C ALA A 79 -13.96 -0.09 11.08
N LEU A 80 -13.53 0.99 10.43
CA LEU A 80 -12.66 0.96 9.25
C LEU A 80 -11.28 0.38 9.59
N CYS A 81 -10.68 0.78 10.71
CA CYS A 81 -9.42 0.22 11.19
C CYS A 81 -9.55 -1.27 11.52
N ASP A 82 -10.61 -1.67 12.22
CA ASP A 82 -10.86 -3.09 12.57
C ASP A 82 -11.03 -3.94 11.29
N LYS A 83 -11.77 -3.41 10.30
CA LYS A 83 -11.96 -4.06 9.00
C LYS A 83 -10.65 -4.17 8.23
N ALA A 84 -9.84 -3.11 8.18
CA ALA A 84 -8.52 -3.11 7.54
C ALA A 84 -7.60 -4.17 8.17
N GLU A 85 -7.57 -4.25 9.50
CA GLU A 85 -6.78 -5.26 10.23
C GLU A 85 -7.22 -6.67 9.85
N GLN A 86 -8.53 -6.94 9.88
CA GLN A 86 -9.06 -8.26 9.52
C GLN A 86 -8.70 -8.64 8.08
N MET A 87 -8.85 -7.70 7.12
CA MET A 87 -8.48 -7.94 5.72
C MET A 87 -7.00 -8.31 5.57
N VAL A 88 -6.10 -7.63 6.28
CA VAL A 88 -4.66 -7.96 6.29
C VAL A 88 -4.41 -9.34 6.89
N ARG A 89 -5.10 -9.69 8.00
CA ARG A 89 -5.03 -11.03 8.61
C ARG A 89 -5.51 -12.14 7.65
N ASP A 90 -6.50 -11.83 6.82
CA ASP A 90 -7.04 -12.73 5.80
C ASP A 90 -6.17 -12.79 4.52
N GLY A 91 -5.00 -12.16 4.55
CA GLY A 91 -3.99 -12.27 3.50
C GLY A 91 -4.01 -11.16 2.46
N THR A 92 -4.77 -10.09 2.67
CA THR A 92 -4.68 -8.88 1.84
C THR A 92 -3.26 -8.30 1.93
N VAL A 93 -2.66 -7.98 0.79
CA VAL A 93 -1.34 -7.32 0.73
C VAL A 93 -1.50 -5.82 0.51
N LEU A 94 -2.47 -5.41 -0.30
CA LEU A 94 -2.76 -4.01 -0.66
C LEU A 94 -4.19 -3.63 -0.28
N LEU A 95 -4.34 -2.50 0.41
CA LEU A 95 -5.62 -1.89 0.81
C LEU A 95 -5.83 -0.55 0.13
#